data_AF-A0A9P9BWC6-F1
#
_entry.id   AF-A0A9P9BWC6-F1
#
_cell.length_a   1.000
_cell.length_b   1.000
_cell.length_c   1.000
_cell.angle_alpha   90.00
_cell.angle_beta   90.00
_cell.angle_gamma   90.00
#
_symmetry.space_group_name_H-M   'P 1'
#
loop_
_entity.id
_entity.type
_entity.pdbx_description
1 polymer ?
#
loop_
_entity_poly.entity_id
_entity_poly.type
_entity_poly.pdbx_seq_one_letter_code
_entity_poly.pdbx_strand_id
1 'polypeptide(L)'
;MPSLQRKIKFVTQQRTIPKDSGMEGFPMREWNVKIYVLDEAGNSKPATCFNKVTYNLHPSFENPNQTFHEPPFTCQNEGWGEFEMSIDIYTTEKAKQTIFHDLNFAANEYENVHTYTFKNPSQALQAILRETGPISEDKPRKAGDKSGSKKKSAYDFEKMGDALTKLDEDDLLHVIQMIHDHKTEDTYTKNDMEAGEFSVDLYTLSDSLAKMLWDFLVSCATGYALSDGRVSQAFDVTNMHIPCSKAEQKLV
;
A
#
# COMPACT_ATOMS: atom_id res chain seq x y z
N MET A 1 1.47 -5.94 7.89
CA MET A 1 0.58 -4.98 8.60
C MET A 1 -0.20 -4.19 7.55
N PRO A 2 -1.51 -3.97 7.72
CA PRO A 2 -2.32 -3.35 6.68
C PRO A 2 -1.94 -1.87 6.51
N SER A 3 -1.51 -1.52 5.30
CA SER A 3 -1.35 -0.11 4.91
C SER A 3 -2.71 0.44 4.47
N LEU A 4 -3.08 1.62 4.96
CA LEU A 4 -4.34 2.27 4.61
C LEU A 4 -4.06 3.33 3.54
N GLN A 5 -4.88 3.39 2.49
CA GLN A 5 -4.68 4.34 1.41
C GLN A 5 -5.85 5.35 1.33
N ARG A 6 -5.55 6.59 0.96
CA ARG A 6 -6.53 7.62 0.57
C ARG A 6 -6.07 8.35 -0.68
N LYS A 7 -7.02 8.86 -1.46
CA LYS A 7 -6.75 9.75 -2.58
C LYS A 7 -6.69 11.19 -2.09
N ILE A 8 -5.58 11.86 -2.33
CA ILE A 8 -5.34 13.26 -1.98
C ILE A 8 -5.40 14.06 -3.26
N LYS A 9 -6.31 15.03 -3.30
CA LYS A 9 -6.55 15.90 -4.45
C LYS A 9 -5.91 17.26 -4.21
N PHE A 10 -5.03 17.64 -5.12
CA PHE A 10 -4.44 18.97 -5.22
C PHE A 10 -5.23 19.73 -6.26
N VAL A 11 -5.73 20.92 -5.89
CA VAL A 11 -6.42 21.82 -6.81
C VAL A 11 -5.55 23.05 -6.96
N THR A 12 -5.14 23.32 -8.20
CA THR A 12 -4.32 24.48 -8.54
C THR A 12 -5.14 25.43 -9.38
N GLN A 13 -5.19 26.69 -8.97
CA GLN A 13 -5.88 27.77 -9.67
C GLN A 13 -4.90 28.89 -9.96
N GLN A 14 -4.95 29.46 -11.16
CA GLN A 14 -4.10 30.58 -11.55
C GLN A 14 -4.87 31.61 -12.39
N ARG A 15 -4.39 32.85 -12.34
CA ARG A 15 -4.84 33.92 -13.24
C ARG A 15 -3.71 34.90 -13.51
N THR A 16 -3.75 35.54 -14.68
CA THR A 16 -2.88 36.69 -14.98
C THR A 16 -3.30 37.90 -14.18
N ILE A 17 -2.33 38.65 -13.66
CA ILE A 17 -2.56 39.91 -12.93
C ILE A 17 -1.90 41.08 -13.68
N PRO A 18 -2.42 42.31 -13.56
CA PRO A 18 -1.85 43.50 -14.23
C PRO A 18 -0.61 44.01 -13.47
N LYS A 19 0.36 43.14 -13.26
CA LYS A 19 1.66 43.42 -12.63
C LYS A 19 2.76 43.08 -13.62
N ASP A 20 3.76 43.94 -13.72
CA ASP A 20 4.92 43.68 -14.58
C ASP A 20 5.72 42.50 -14.01
N SER A 21 6.03 41.52 -14.85
CA SER A 21 6.86 40.38 -14.50
C SER A 21 8.35 40.69 -14.55
N GLY A 22 8.74 41.76 -15.25
CA GLY A 22 10.13 42.04 -15.61
C GLY A 22 10.69 41.07 -16.65
N MET A 23 9.87 40.17 -17.19
CA MET A 23 10.25 39.15 -18.17
C MET A 23 9.44 39.33 -19.46
N GLU A 24 10.14 39.63 -20.55
CA GLU A 24 9.52 39.87 -21.85
C GLU A 24 8.76 38.63 -22.34
N GLY A 25 7.47 38.81 -22.67
CA GLY A 25 6.61 37.73 -23.16
C GLY A 25 5.95 36.86 -22.09
N PHE A 26 6.27 37.04 -20.80
CA PHE A 26 5.70 36.24 -19.71
C PHE A 26 4.86 37.10 -18.77
N PRO A 27 3.52 36.96 -18.72
CA PRO A 27 2.70 37.74 -17.81
C PRO A 27 2.90 37.31 -16.36
N MET A 28 2.80 38.25 -15.42
CA MET A 28 2.73 37.90 -14.00
C MET A 28 1.42 37.18 -13.70
N ARG A 29 1.50 36.10 -12.91
CA ARG A 29 0.33 35.34 -12.49
C ARG A 29 0.25 35.27 -10.98
N GLU A 30 -0.97 35.27 -10.47
CA GLU A 30 -1.27 34.84 -9.13
C GLU A 30 -1.77 33.40 -9.21
N TRP A 31 -1.23 32.52 -8.36
CA TRP A 31 -1.62 31.12 -8.30
C TRP A 31 -1.84 30.69 -6.85
N ASN A 32 -2.68 29.68 -6.67
CA ASN A 32 -2.84 29.00 -5.39
C ASN A 32 -2.97 27.49 -5.56
N VAL A 33 -2.52 26.74 -4.55
CA VAL A 33 -2.65 25.29 -4.44
C VAL A 33 -3.40 24.95 -3.15
N LYS A 34 -4.43 24.12 -3.26
CA LYS A 34 -5.27 23.65 -2.15
C LYS A 34 -5.27 22.12 -2.09
N ILE A 35 -5.36 21.56 -0.88
CA ILE A 35 -5.30 20.12 -0.65
C ILE A 35 -6.61 19.62 -0.04
N TYR A 36 -7.13 18.54 -0.61
CA TYR A 36 -8.34 17.85 -0.18
C TYR A 36 -8.10 16.35 -0.09
N VAL A 37 -8.91 15.66 0.71
CA VAL A 37 -9.03 14.19 0.68
C VAL A 37 -10.29 13.85 -0.10
N LEU A 38 -10.22 12.87 -1.01
CA LEU A 38 -11.41 12.35 -1.68
C LEU A 38 -12.04 11.26 -0.81
N ASP A 39 -13.36 11.36 -0.62
CA ASP A 39 -14.14 10.27 -0.04
C ASP A 39 -14.43 9.15 -1.06
N GLU A 40 -15.08 8.07 -0.62
CA GLU A 40 -15.44 6.93 -1.48
C GLU A 40 -16.34 7.32 -2.66
N ALA A 41 -17.18 8.35 -2.48
CA ALA A 41 -18.04 8.89 -3.53
C ALA A 41 -17.31 9.89 -4.45
N GLY A 42 -16.03 10.16 -4.20
CA GLY A 42 -15.21 11.10 -4.96
C GLY A 42 -15.42 12.57 -4.59
N ASN A 43 -16.11 12.87 -3.48
CA ASN A 43 -16.27 14.25 -3.03
C ASN A 43 -15.03 14.74 -2.30
N SER A 44 -14.67 16.02 -2.53
CA SER A 44 -13.60 16.69 -1.79
C SER A 44 -14.02 16.95 -0.34
N LYS A 45 -13.25 16.41 0.61
CA LYS A 45 -13.36 16.67 2.05
C LYS A 45 -12.13 17.44 2.54
N PRO A 46 -12.26 18.24 3.62
CA PRO A 46 -11.12 18.84 4.28
C PRO A 46 -10.08 17.78 4.70
N ALA A 47 -8.81 18.05 4.45
CA ALA A 47 -7.72 17.10 4.72
C ALA A 47 -7.28 17.10 6.20
N THR A 48 -8.22 16.84 7.11
CA THR A 48 -8.02 16.88 8.59
C THR A 48 -7.09 15.78 9.12
N CYS A 49 -6.75 14.77 8.31
CA CYS A 49 -5.76 13.76 8.64
C CYS A 49 -4.31 14.30 8.67
N PHE A 50 -4.09 15.53 8.19
CA PHE A 50 -2.79 16.20 8.19
C PHE A 50 -2.77 17.32 9.24
N ASN A 51 -1.63 17.49 9.90
CA ASN A 51 -1.42 18.56 10.91
C ASN A 51 -0.51 19.69 10.40
N LYS A 52 0.24 19.42 9.33
CA LYS A 52 1.22 20.34 8.76
C LYS A 52 1.48 19.96 7.31
N VAL A 53 1.52 20.97 6.45
CA VAL A 53 1.95 20.84 5.06
C VAL A 53 3.01 21.91 4.81
N THR A 54 4.13 21.52 4.22
CA THR A 54 5.20 22.45 3.82
C THR A 54 5.38 22.38 2.31
N TYR A 55 5.16 23.51 1.64
CA TYR A 55 5.45 23.69 0.22
C TYR A 55 6.87 24.17 0.06
N ASN A 56 7.69 23.41 -0.65
CA ASN A 56 9.07 23.76 -1.00
C ASN A 56 9.07 24.29 -2.45
N LEU A 57 8.96 25.60 -2.58
CA LEU A 57 8.92 26.35 -3.82
C LEU A 57 10.31 26.49 -4.44
N HIS A 58 10.36 27.04 -5.66
CA HIS A 58 11.62 27.36 -6.31
C HIS A 58 12.48 28.34 -5.46
N PRO A 59 13.82 28.24 -5.46
CA PRO A 59 14.68 29.12 -4.66
C PRO A 59 14.61 30.62 -4.97
N SER A 60 13.97 31.02 -6.08
CA SER A 60 13.78 32.42 -6.45
C SER A 60 12.73 33.15 -5.61
N PHE A 61 11.90 32.45 -4.85
CA PHE A 61 10.94 33.05 -3.93
C PHE A 61 11.64 33.52 -2.65
N GLU A 62 11.22 34.66 -2.10
CA GLU A 62 11.78 35.20 -0.84
C GLU A 62 11.60 34.20 0.33
N ASN A 63 10.43 33.55 0.39
CA ASN A 63 10.10 32.50 1.34
C ASN A 63 9.83 31.20 0.57
N PRO A 64 10.87 30.43 0.20
CA PRO A 64 10.70 29.24 -0.63
C PRO A 64 10.11 28.07 0.15
N ASN A 65 10.21 28.05 1.48
CA ASN A 65 9.62 27.00 2.32
C ASN A 65 8.42 27.57 3.10
N GLN A 66 7.20 27.30 2.65
CA GLN A 66 5.98 27.85 3.24
C GLN A 66 5.20 26.74 3.96
N THR A 67 4.91 26.94 5.24
CA THR A 67 4.27 25.92 6.10
C THR A 67 2.89 26.34 6.55
N PHE A 68 1.93 25.41 6.46
CA PHE A 68 0.52 25.60 6.78
C PHE A 68 0.05 24.50 7.73
N HIS A 69 -0.86 24.84 8.65
CA HIS A 69 -1.31 23.95 9.73
C HIS A 69 -2.80 23.59 9.67
N GLU A 70 -3.57 24.26 8.82
CA GLU A 70 -5.01 24.07 8.75
C GLU A 70 -5.47 23.80 7.30
N PRO A 71 -6.45 22.90 7.10
CA PRO A 71 -7.03 22.65 5.79
C PRO A 71 -7.76 23.91 5.26
N PRO A 72 -7.73 24.17 3.94
CA PRO A 72 -7.22 23.31 2.87
C PRO A 72 -5.72 23.52 2.56
N PHE A 73 -4.93 24.01 3.53
CA PHE A 73 -3.49 24.25 3.39
C PHE A 73 -3.14 25.12 2.17
N THR A 74 -3.91 26.19 1.97
CA THR A 74 -3.80 27.07 0.79
C THR A 74 -2.43 27.74 0.75
N CYS A 75 -1.62 27.40 -0.25
CA CYS A 75 -0.41 28.14 -0.61
C CYS A 75 -0.74 29.09 -1.76
N GLN A 76 -0.50 30.39 -1.60
CA GLN A 76 -0.81 31.42 -2.60
C GLN A 76 0.40 32.32 -2.81
N ASN A 77 0.81 32.49 -4.06
CA ASN A 77 1.96 33.30 -4.44
C ASN A 77 1.77 33.89 -5.85
N GLU A 78 2.68 34.79 -6.21
CA GLU A 78 2.76 35.37 -7.55
C GLU A 78 4.05 34.92 -8.25
N GLY A 79 3.98 34.67 -9.55
CA GLY A 79 5.14 34.30 -10.36
C GLY A 79 4.82 34.27 -11.85
N TRP A 80 5.86 34.35 -12.66
CA TRP A 80 5.76 34.30 -14.13
C TRP A 80 6.17 32.93 -14.70
N GLY A 81 6.89 32.12 -13.92
CA GLY A 81 7.46 30.84 -14.34
C GLY A 81 6.72 29.63 -13.79
N GLU A 82 6.81 28.55 -14.56
CA GLU A 82 6.35 27.20 -14.21
C GLU A 82 7.50 26.43 -13.54
N PHE A 83 7.20 25.55 -12.60
CA PHE A 83 8.21 24.74 -11.92
C PHE A 83 7.60 23.54 -11.19
N GLU A 84 8.39 22.50 -10.99
CA GLU A 84 8.04 21.40 -10.08
C GLU A 84 8.38 21.79 -8.63
N MET A 85 7.42 21.65 -7.72
CA MET A 85 7.59 21.86 -6.29
C MET A 85 7.43 20.55 -5.54
N SER A 86 8.07 20.44 -4.38
CA SER A 86 7.80 19.33 -3.45
C SER A 86 6.90 19.78 -2.31
N ILE A 87 5.94 18.95 -1.95
CA ILE A 87 4.97 19.20 -0.90
C ILE A 87 5.17 18.13 0.16
N ASP A 88 5.74 18.55 1.29
CA ASP A 88 5.95 17.71 2.47
C ASP A 88 4.69 17.72 3.32
N ILE A 89 3.99 16.59 3.37
CA ILE A 89 2.77 16.40 4.14
C ILE A 89 3.10 15.63 5.42
N TYR A 90 2.58 16.12 6.53
CA TYR A 90 2.75 15.51 7.84
C TYR A 90 1.39 15.06 8.39
N THR A 91 1.31 13.81 8.82
CA THR A 91 0.14 13.29 9.52
C THR A 91 0.11 13.79 10.96
N THR A 92 -1.02 13.60 11.64
CA THR A 92 -1.16 13.86 13.09
C THR A 92 -0.12 13.12 13.95
N GLU A 93 0.50 12.06 13.41
CA GLU A 93 1.55 11.25 14.05
C GLU A 93 2.98 11.69 13.72
N LYS A 94 3.14 12.83 13.02
CA LYS A 94 4.45 13.37 12.56
C LYS A 94 5.15 12.51 11.50
N ALA A 95 4.46 11.54 10.90
CA ALA A 95 4.99 10.83 9.73
C ALA A 95 5.00 11.79 8.52
N LYS A 96 6.14 11.85 7.82
CA LYS A 96 6.33 12.72 6.64
C LYS A 96 6.24 11.92 5.36
N GLN A 97 5.50 12.42 4.38
CA GLN A 97 5.55 11.95 2.99
C GLN A 97 5.65 13.15 2.05
N THR A 98 6.47 13.01 1.01
CA THR A 98 6.72 14.06 0.03
C THR A 98 6.00 13.72 -1.27
N ILE A 99 5.26 14.69 -1.81
CA ILE A 99 4.57 14.61 -3.10
C ILE A 99 5.14 15.69 -4.02
N PHE A 100 5.46 15.33 -5.26
CA PHE A 100 5.89 16.30 -6.28
C PHE A 100 4.68 16.84 -7.02
N HIS A 101 4.62 18.15 -7.19
CA HIS A 101 3.54 18.84 -7.86
C HIS A 101 4.11 19.78 -8.93
N ASP A 102 3.67 19.56 -10.17
CA ASP A 102 4.01 20.42 -11.30
C ASP A 102 3.09 21.65 -11.31
N LEU A 103 3.67 22.84 -11.10
CA LEU A 103 2.99 24.11 -11.28
C LEU A 103 3.15 24.56 -12.73
N ASN A 104 2.06 24.46 -13.50
CA ASN A 104 2.02 24.93 -14.89
C ASN A 104 0.82 25.86 -15.15
N PHE A 105 0.84 26.53 -16.29
CA PHE A 105 -0.16 27.53 -16.67
C PHE A 105 -0.96 27.13 -17.92
N ALA A 106 -0.99 25.82 -18.23
CA ALA A 106 -1.75 25.28 -19.36
C ALA A 106 -3.26 25.47 -19.21
N ALA A 107 -3.76 25.49 -17.96
CA ALA A 107 -5.15 25.75 -17.63
C ALA A 107 -5.27 26.77 -16.48
N ASN A 108 -6.42 27.46 -16.39
CA ASN A 108 -6.73 28.34 -15.24
C ASN A 108 -6.99 27.55 -13.95
N GLU A 109 -7.42 26.31 -14.09
CA GLU A 109 -7.62 25.38 -12.99
C GLU A 109 -7.31 23.96 -13.45
N TYR A 110 -6.62 23.20 -12.62
CA TYR A 110 -6.40 21.77 -12.82
C TYR A 110 -6.30 21.03 -11.50
N GLU A 111 -6.45 19.71 -11.58
CA GLU A 111 -6.48 18.83 -10.42
C GLU A 111 -5.48 17.71 -10.59
N ASN A 112 -4.74 17.39 -9.52
CA ASN A 112 -3.88 16.21 -9.47
C ASN A 112 -4.27 15.33 -8.29
N VAL A 113 -4.43 14.03 -8.51
CA VAL A 113 -4.85 13.08 -7.48
C VAL A 113 -3.74 12.09 -7.21
N HIS A 114 -3.22 12.09 -5.99
CA HIS A 114 -2.18 11.18 -5.53
C HIS A 114 -2.74 10.17 -4.51
N THR A 115 -2.31 8.91 -4.62
CA THR A 115 -2.59 7.90 -3.59
C THR A 115 -1.60 8.08 -2.44
N TYR A 116 -2.13 8.39 -1.25
CA TYR A 116 -1.37 8.54 -0.02
C TYR A 116 -1.53 7.30 0.86
N THR A 117 -0.40 6.69 1.22
CA THR A 117 -0.35 5.45 2.00
C THR A 117 0.03 5.74 3.45
N PHE A 118 -0.91 5.58 4.37
CA PHE A 118 -0.71 5.63 5.81
C PHE A 118 -0.09 4.32 6.30
N LYS A 119 1.14 4.40 6.81
CA LYS A 119 1.87 3.26 7.38
C LYS A 119 1.59 3.19 8.88
N ASN A 120 0.95 2.10 9.31
CA ASN A 120 0.63 1.83 10.73
C ASN A 120 -0.12 3.00 11.43
N PRO A 121 -1.27 3.46 10.89
CA PRO A 121 -2.01 4.58 11.50
C PRO A 121 -2.53 4.20 12.89
N SER A 122 -2.32 5.07 13.88
CA SER A 122 -2.87 4.94 15.22
C SER A 122 -4.40 4.95 15.21
N GLN A 123 -5.01 4.47 16.28
CA GLN A 123 -6.47 4.47 16.45
C GLN A 123 -7.10 5.87 16.28
N ALA A 124 -6.40 6.93 16.69
CA ALA A 124 -6.87 8.31 16.53
C ALA A 124 -6.87 8.74 15.05
N LEU A 125 -5.80 8.44 14.32
CA LEU A 125 -5.73 8.72 12.88
C LEU A 125 -6.72 7.86 12.10
N GLN A 126 -6.92 6.60 12.48
CA GLN A 126 -7.97 5.75 11.94
C GLN A 126 -9.37 6.35 12.20
N ALA A 127 -9.65 6.93 13.36
CA ALA A 127 -10.94 7.57 13.60
C ALA A 127 -11.23 8.70 12.58
N ILE A 128 -10.23 9.55 12.30
CA ILE A 128 -10.32 10.62 11.30
C ILE A 128 -10.47 10.04 9.88
N LEU A 129 -9.68 9.02 9.54
CA LEU A 129 -9.70 8.43 8.21
C LEU A 129 -11.00 7.67 7.91
N ARG A 130 -11.76 7.26 8.94
CA ARG A 130 -13.08 6.63 8.79
C ARG A 130 -14.12 7.59 8.23
N GLU A 131 -13.98 8.89 8.46
CA GLU A 131 -14.88 9.92 7.92
C GLU A 131 -14.75 10.07 6.40
N THR A 132 -13.61 9.68 5.83
CA THR A 132 -13.30 9.79 4.40
C THR A 132 -13.37 8.45 3.67
N GLY A 133 -13.70 7.35 4.36
CA GLY A 133 -13.91 6.05 3.74
C GLY A 133 -13.68 4.89 4.70
N PRO A 134 -13.99 3.66 4.27
CA PRO A 134 -13.79 2.48 5.09
C PRO A 134 -12.31 2.30 5.45
N ILE A 135 -12.09 1.77 6.64
CA ILE A 135 -10.78 1.30 7.11
C ILE A 135 -10.94 -0.20 7.19
N SER A 136 -10.00 -0.96 6.63
CA SER A 136 -10.06 -2.42 6.56
C SER A 136 -10.11 -3.13 7.93
N GLU A 137 -10.19 -2.38 9.04
CA GLU A 137 -10.22 -2.87 10.43
C GLU A 137 -11.55 -2.63 11.16
N ASP A 138 -12.70 -2.53 10.50
CA ASP A 138 -14.00 -2.69 11.18
C ASP A 138 -14.59 -4.10 10.97
N LYS A 139 -13.98 -5.09 11.65
CA LYS A 139 -14.78 -6.16 12.29
C LYS A 139 -15.03 -5.72 13.74
N PRO A 140 -16.17 -5.08 14.06
CA PRO A 140 -16.56 -4.93 15.45
C PRO A 140 -16.81 -6.31 16.05
N ARG A 141 -16.03 -6.69 17.06
CA ARG A 141 -16.42 -7.73 18.01
C ARG A 141 -17.55 -7.17 18.87
N LYS A 142 -18.79 -7.23 18.38
CA LYS A 142 -19.98 -7.15 19.22
C LYS A 142 -20.95 -8.26 18.82
N ALA A 143 -21.33 -9.02 19.85
CA ALA A 143 -22.30 -10.09 19.80
C ALA A 143 -23.66 -9.58 19.29
N GLY A 144 -24.33 -10.41 18.48
CA GLY A 144 -25.76 -10.29 18.25
C GLY A 144 -26.18 -9.85 16.84
N ASP A 145 -26.54 -10.86 16.05
CA ASP A 145 -27.57 -10.85 14.99
C ASP A 145 -27.22 -10.44 13.54
N LYS A 146 -28.02 -11.01 12.63
CA LYS A 146 -27.68 -11.57 11.32
C LYS A 146 -27.92 -10.64 10.11
N SER A 147 -27.27 -11.03 8.99
CA SER A 147 -27.49 -10.68 7.55
C SER A 147 -26.93 -9.33 7.08
N GLY A 148 -26.15 -9.17 6.00
CA GLY A 148 -25.54 -9.97 4.91
C GLY A 148 -24.92 -8.92 3.95
N SER A 149 -23.71 -9.01 3.40
CA SER A 149 -23.19 -10.03 2.49
C SER A 149 -21.65 -9.93 2.41
N LYS A 150 -20.99 -11.04 2.75
CA LYS A 150 -19.57 -11.32 2.55
C LYS A 150 -19.30 -11.59 1.07
N LYS A 151 -18.27 -10.97 0.47
CA LYS A 151 -17.42 -11.75 -0.45
C LYS A 151 -16.55 -12.64 0.43
N LYS A 152 -17.03 -13.87 0.60
CA LYS A 152 -16.35 -14.95 1.30
C LYS A 152 -15.13 -15.29 0.44
N SER A 153 -13.91 -15.01 0.93
CA SER A 153 -12.75 -15.76 0.44
C SER A 153 -13.12 -17.23 0.54
N ALA A 154 -13.10 -17.95 -0.58
CA ALA A 154 -13.42 -19.38 -0.61
C ALA A 154 -12.32 -20.22 0.07
N TYR A 155 -11.18 -19.60 0.40
CA TYR A 155 -9.96 -20.23 0.90
C TYR A 155 -9.58 -19.65 2.25
N ASP A 156 -9.05 -20.51 3.11
CA ASP A 156 -8.59 -20.17 4.46
C ASP A 156 -7.07 -20.04 4.44
N PHE A 157 -6.57 -18.82 4.26
CA PHE A 157 -5.13 -18.54 4.14
C PHE A 157 -4.34 -18.91 5.41
N GLU A 158 -4.99 -18.92 6.58
CA GLU A 158 -4.35 -19.38 7.82
C GLU A 158 -4.13 -20.90 7.76
N LYS A 159 -5.11 -21.65 7.28
CA LYS A 159 -4.95 -23.11 7.04
C LYS A 159 -3.97 -23.42 5.92
N MET A 160 -3.89 -22.58 4.89
CA MET A 160 -2.90 -22.75 3.83
C MET A 160 -1.49 -22.62 4.38
N GLY A 161 -1.23 -21.58 5.18
CA GLY A 161 0.06 -21.39 5.84
C GLY A 161 0.45 -22.55 6.75
N ASP A 162 -0.50 -23.07 7.53
CA ASP A 162 -0.26 -24.22 8.42
C ASP A 162 -0.12 -25.56 7.67
N ALA A 163 -0.77 -25.72 6.51
CA ALA A 163 -0.64 -26.93 5.70
C ALA A 163 0.68 -26.95 4.92
N LEU A 164 1.15 -25.79 4.41
CA LEU A 164 2.41 -25.67 3.68
C LEU A 164 3.63 -26.04 4.53
N THR A 165 3.60 -25.82 5.84
CA THR A 165 4.69 -26.21 6.76
C THR A 165 4.68 -27.70 7.10
N LYS A 166 3.64 -28.43 6.70
CA LYS A 166 3.43 -29.86 6.98
C LYS A 166 3.52 -30.72 5.72
N LEU A 167 3.87 -30.14 4.58
CA LEU A 167 4.12 -30.88 3.35
C LEU A 167 5.47 -31.58 3.41
N ASP A 168 5.51 -32.79 2.85
CA ASP A 168 6.76 -33.50 2.60
C ASP A 168 7.54 -32.84 1.45
N GLU A 169 8.82 -33.21 1.30
CA GLU A 169 9.74 -32.60 0.32
C GLU A 169 9.20 -32.65 -1.12
N ASP A 170 8.57 -33.76 -1.52
CA ASP A 170 8.01 -33.95 -2.86
C ASP A 170 6.80 -33.04 -3.13
N ASP A 171 5.91 -32.89 -2.14
CA ASP A 171 4.71 -32.03 -2.24
C ASP A 171 5.09 -30.55 -2.20
N LEU A 172 6.08 -30.19 -1.40
CA LEU A 172 6.61 -28.83 -1.32
C LEU A 172 7.22 -28.39 -2.66
N LEU A 173 7.98 -29.27 -3.32
CA LEU A 173 8.55 -29.00 -4.64
C LEU A 173 7.46 -28.78 -5.70
N HIS A 174 6.38 -29.58 -5.64
CA HIS A 174 5.22 -29.41 -6.53
C HIS A 174 4.53 -28.05 -6.33
N VAL A 175 4.36 -27.61 -5.08
CA VAL A 175 3.80 -26.29 -4.78
C VAL A 175 4.67 -25.15 -5.30
N ILE A 176 5.99 -25.24 -5.12
CA ILE A 176 6.94 -24.22 -5.61
C ILE A 176 6.86 -24.12 -7.13
N GLN A 177 6.82 -25.27 -7.84
CA GLN A 177 6.67 -25.31 -9.29
C GLN A 177 5.34 -24.68 -9.73
N MET A 178 4.23 -25.04 -9.07
CA MET A 178 2.90 -24.50 -9.36
C MET A 178 2.84 -22.97 -9.20
N ILE A 179 3.49 -22.42 -8.17
CA ILE A 179 3.61 -20.97 -7.97
C ILE A 179 4.48 -20.36 -9.06
N HIS A 180 5.60 -20.97 -9.43
CA HIS A 180 6.48 -20.45 -10.47
C HIS A 180 5.80 -20.36 -11.84
N ASP A 181 4.99 -21.36 -12.19
CA ASP A 181 4.34 -21.46 -13.49
C ASP A 181 3.11 -20.54 -13.64
N HIS A 182 2.49 -20.15 -12.52
CA HIS A 182 1.23 -19.39 -12.52
C HIS A 182 1.29 -18.09 -11.71
N LYS A 183 2.48 -17.64 -11.32
CA LYS A 183 2.67 -16.33 -10.67
C LYS A 183 2.26 -15.20 -11.61
N THR A 184 1.66 -14.15 -11.04
CA THR A 184 1.36 -12.90 -11.72
C THR A 184 2.29 -11.79 -11.23
N GLU A 185 2.30 -10.63 -11.88
CA GLU A 185 3.13 -9.48 -11.46
C GLU A 185 2.85 -9.00 -10.03
N ASP A 186 1.64 -9.25 -9.52
CA ASP A 186 1.24 -8.95 -8.15
C ASP A 186 1.71 -10.00 -7.11
N THR A 187 2.15 -11.18 -7.55
CA THR A 187 2.55 -12.28 -6.65
C THR A 187 3.97 -12.07 -6.14
N TYR A 188 4.13 -11.95 -4.82
CA TYR A 188 5.43 -11.76 -4.20
C TYR A 188 6.07 -13.10 -3.79
N THR A 189 7.21 -13.41 -4.41
CA THR A 189 8.06 -14.57 -4.08
C THR A 189 9.50 -14.13 -3.88
N LYS A 190 10.16 -14.65 -2.84
CA LYS A 190 11.59 -14.50 -2.61
C LYS A 190 12.25 -15.87 -2.72
N ASN A 191 13.26 -15.99 -3.59
CA ASN A 191 14.06 -17.20 -3.74
C ASN A 191 15.50 -16.88 -3.35
N ASP A 192 15.97 -17.49 -2.27
CA ASP A 192 17.35 -17.41 -1.80
C ASP A 192 18.08 -18.70 -2.18
N MET A 193 18.77 -18.66 -3.31
CA MET A 193 19.48 -19.82 -3.89
C MET A 193 20.68 -20.26 -3.04
N GLU A 194 21.21 -19.40 -2.18
CA GLU A 194 22.38 -19.67 -1.33
C GLU A 194 21.95 -20.28 0.02
N ALA A 195 20.78 -19.86 0.53
CA ALA A 195 20.16 -20.43 1.73
C ALA A 195 19.24 -21.63 1.45
N GLY A 196 18.86 -21.87 0.18
CA GLY A 196 17.85 -22.86 -0.18
C GLY A 196 16.44 -22.49 0.30
N GLU A 197 16.18 -21.20 0.50
CA GLU A 197 14.92 -20.71 1.07
C GLU A 197 14.00 -20.17 -0.01
N PHE A 198 12.77 -20.68 -0.05
CA PHE A 198 11.69 -20.14 -0.88
C PHE A 198 10.60 -19.56 0.02
N SER A 199 10.40 -18.24 -0.03
CA SER A 199 9.35 -17.54 0.71
C SER A 199 8.28 -17.02 -0.26
N VAL A 200 7.00 -17.24 0.05
CA VAL A 200 5.86 -16.75 -0.75
C VAL A 200 4.84 -16.05 0.12
N ASP A 201 4.31 -14.92 -0.33
CA ASP A 201 3.21 -14.24 0.37
C ASP A 201 1.85 -14.74 -0.15
N LEU A 202 1.16 -15.54 0.69
CA LEU A 202 -0.12 -16.16 0.35
C LEU A 202 -1.25 -15.16 0.08
N TYR A 203 -1.14 -13.92 0.59
CA TYR A 203 -2.13 -12.87 0.37
C TYR A 203 -1.95 -12.13 -0.96
N THR A 204 -0.84 -12.38 -1.65
CA THR A 204 -0.52 -11.80 -2.96
C THR A 204 -0.82 -12.76 -4.12
N LEU A 205 -1.26 -13.99 -3.81
CA LEU A 205 -1.65 -14.97 -4.80
C LEU A 205 -2.91 -14.51 -5.53
N SER A 206 -2.94 -14.67 -6.86
CA SER A 206 -4.17 -14.49 -7.64
C SER A 206 -5.26 -15.47 -7.19
N ASP A 207 -6.55 -15.10 -7.34
CA ASP A 207 -7.68 -15.97 -6.98
C ASP A 207 -7.60 -17.36 -7.63
N SER A 208 -7.05 -17.44 -8.85
CA SER A 208 -6.80 -18.69 -9.57
C SER A 208 -5.69 -19.52 -8.92
N LEU A 209 -4.58 -18.90 -8.53
CA LEU A 209 -3.44 -19.58 -7.90
C LEU A 209 -3.78 -20.01 -6.47
N ALA A 210 -4.46 -19.16 -5.71
CA ALA A 210 -4.97 -19.49 -4.38
C ALA A 210 -5.92 -20.70 -4.41
N LYS A 211 -6.77 -20.79 -5.45
CA LYS A 211 -7.63 -21.95 -5.66
C LYS A 211 -6.83 -23.23 -5.92
N MET A 212 -5.89 -23.19 -6.86
CA MET A 212 -5.08 -24.37 -7.21
C MET A 212 -4.26 -24.85 -6.01
N LEU A 213 -3.69 -23.91 -5.25
CA LEU A 213 -2.93 -24.20 -4.04
C LEU A 213 -3.83 -24.76 -2.94
N TRP A 214 -5.03 -24.20 -2.75
CA TRP A 214 -6.00 -24.72 -1.78
C TRP A 214 -6.47 -26.13 -2.14
N ASP A 215 -6.85 -26.37 -3.40
CA ASP A 215 -7.34 -27.67 -3.86
C ASP A 215 -6.25 -28.74 -3.71
N PHE A 216 -4.98 -28.39 -4.01
CA PHE A 216 -3.83 -29.28 -3.79
C PHE A 216 -3.63 -29.60 -2.30
N LEU A 217 -3.61 -28.58 -1.43
CA LEU A 217 -3.43 -28.77 0.02
C LEU A 217 -4.56 -29.58 0.65
N VAL A 218 -5.81 -29.37 0.23
CA VAL A 218 -6.95 -30.16 0.69
C VAL A 218 -6.82 -31.60 0.21
N SER A 219 -6.46 -31.83 -1.05
CA SER A 219 -6.22 -33.16 -1.60
C SER A 219 -5.11 -33.89 -0.82
N CYS A 220 -4.03 -33.19 -0.50
CA CYS A 220 -2.90 -33.70 0.28
C CYS A 220 -3.33 -34.07 1.71
N ALA A 221 -4.10 -33.22 2.40
CA ALA A 221 -4.60 -33.49 3.75
C ALA A 221 -5.52 -34.72 3.83
N THR A 222 -6.30 -35.01 2.78
CA THR A 222 -7.09 -36.26 2.70
C THR A 222 -6.24 -37.50 2.46
N GLY A 223 -5.03 -37.37 1.90
CA GLY A 223 -4.10 -38.49 1.70
C GLY A 223 -3.45 -38.98 3.00
N TYR A 224 -3.16 -38.08 3.94
CA TYR A 224 -2.54 -38.42 5.23
C TYR A 224 -3.47 -39.13 6.23
N ALA A 225 -4.79 -39.05 6.03
CA ALA A 225 -5.75 -39.73 6.90
C ALA A 225 -5.86 -41.25 6.66
N LEU A 226 -5.14 -41.79 5.66
CA LEU A 226 -5.13 -43.23 5.35
C LEU A 226 -3.79 -43.93 5.68
N SER A 227 -2.80 -43.23 6.23
CA SER A 227 -1.51 -43.79 6.65
C SER A 227 -1.22 -43.54 8.13
N ASP A 228 -2.22 -43.73 8.99
CA ASP A 228 -2.00 -43.75 10.44
C ASP A 228 -1.30 -45.07 10.82
N GLY A 229 -0.01 -44.98 11.19
CA GLY A 229 0.73 -46.18 11.55
C GLY A 229 2.22 -46.03 11.83
N ARG A 230 2.63 -45.10 12.72
CA ARG A 230 3.55 -45.37 13.87
C ARG A 230 4.25 -44.12 14.42
N VAL A 231 4.02 -43.96 15.73
CA VAL A 231 4.98 -43.63 16.80
C VAL A 231 5.57 -42.21 16.85
N SER A 232 5.04 -41.49 17.84
CA SER A 232 5.69 -40.57 18.78
C SER A 232 7.20 -40.34 18.65
N GLN A 233 7.60 -39.07 18.62
CA GLN A 233 8.51 -38.55 19.65
C GLN A 233 8.39 -37.02 19.76
N ALA A 234 8.32 -36.57 21.01
CA ALA A 234 8.39 -35.17 21.39
C ALA A 234 9.78 -34.60 21.07
N PHE A 235 9.82 -33.39 20.51
CA PHE A 235 10.99 -32.52 20.62
C PHE A 235 10.51 -31.12 20.97
N ASP A 236 10.95 -30.68 22.15
CA ASP A 236 10.83 -29.30 22.63
C ASP A 236 12.19 -28.61 22.45
N VAL A 237 12.09 -27.28 22.32
CA VAL A 237 13.08 -26.21 22.48
C VAL A 237 14.28 -26.06 21.52
N THR A 238 14.27 -24.87 20.88
CA THR A 238 15.41 -23.99 20.52
C THR A 238 16.41 -24.42 19.44
N ASN A 239 16.60 -23.50 18.47
CA ASN A 239 17.63 -23.47 17.43
C ASN A 239 17.57 -24.58 16.37
N MET A 240 17.05 -24.20 15.20
CA MET A 240 17.08 -25.02 13.98
C MET A 240 18.48 -24.98 13.35
N HIS A 241 19.17 -26.12 13.35
CA HIS A 241 20.39 -26.36 12.60
C HIS A 241 20.42 -27.84 12.21
N ILE A 242 20.27 -28.17 10.92
CA ILE A 242 20.61 -29.49 10.38
C ILE A 242 21.26 -29.27 8.99
N PRO A 243 22.42 -29.89 8.72
CA PRO A 243 23.20 -29.68 7.50
C PRO A 243 22.70 -30.54 6.33
N CYS A 244 22.66 -29.96 5.12
CA CYS A 244 22.37 -30.70 3.90
C CYS A 244 23.66 -31.26 3.28
N SER A 245 23.77 -32.59 3.22
CA SER A 245 24.83 -33.30 2.51
C SER A 245 24.29 -33.89 1.21
N LYS A 246 24.88 -33.47 0.09
CA LYS A 246 25.04 -34.15 -1.22
C LYS A 246 23.93 -35.10 -1.73
N ALA A 247 23.28 -34.69 -2.83
CA ALA A 247 23.03 -35.49 -4.04
C ALA A 247 22.64 -34.52 -5.17
N GLU A 248 23.58 -34.04 -5.99
CA GLU A 248 23.88 -34.52 -7.34
C GLU A 248 22.68 -34.71 -8.30
N GLN A 249 22.69 -33.84 -9.33
CA GLN A 249 22.66 -34.17 -10.76
C GLN A 249 21.35 -34.59 -11.47
N LYS A 250 21.11 -33.81 -12.54
CA LYS A 250 20.49 -34.12 -13.84
C LYS A 250 18.96 -34.12 -13.90
N LEU A 251 18.42 -33.22 -14.72
CA LEU A 251 18.16 -33.53 -16.13
C LEU A 251 17.91 -32.25 -16.95
N VAL A 252 18.75 -32.11 -17.98
CA VAL A 252 18.63 -31.44 -19.30
C VAL A 252 17.80 -30.15 -19.39
#